data_AF-A0A534Q9T4-F1
#
_entry.id   AF-A0A534Q9T4-F1
#
_cell.length_a   1.000
_cell.length_b   1.000
_cell.length_c   1.000
_cell.angle_alpha   90.00
_cell.angle_beta   90.00
_cell.angle_gamma   90.00
#
_symmetry.space_group_name_H-M   'P 1'
#
loop_
_entity.id
_entity.type
_entity.pdbx_description
1 polymer ?
#
loop_
_entity_poly.entity_id
_entity_poly.type
_entity_poly.pdbx_seq_one_letter_code
_entity_poly.pdbx_strand_id
1 'polypeptide(L)'
;MAKLFNAVSEPVGRSIFSTALLPYTLGSALAHYSIGFAREDALPLQRRQALVQWERFARENPDAPEVAELAPKVAEYQAAWRETQAERAQDRAEDALGQRLPDAAWFYARRAHRYVDSERVREISQQAEAQIAERRRAYARTLEFGGSGDELERDRDTVLAVLAGRVAPPASAMPRHLRALEFDPDRNPWGAFERTRSAERWRTTRWVLFGPLTAAPERGALGFADYLLDLPWRIQAASLLPLRLLQLPWRDPTPGESEVAVHARRYLADSPRGEHAEAVRDWLLAFERSRENWVGALRVAEGSPGASDAELDVLRERAAEQALQVASAEKRRDLRAQLLGNVVRTFPETRAGAEAGRAAREQVTVQTAHAVQLSRGFLLENPDVAGPSGIDLSPALLDGDPRNGELHPDGVTLIGGNELQIAVLAESGDDDDPPRKLRAQLSDPDLARLVARLEETSFRNSLLDSDDALEANAQRDVVFERARLGLAGDVDSRPEAEARYAYRGMRERYGMVRARESLLPVELVVQGELDSLQLGAFPRLRTPKTTPDAVLYR
;
A
#
# COMPACT_ATOMS: atom_id res chain seq x y z
N MET A 1 51.40 10.73 -17.78
CA MET A 1 51.44 9.24 -17.80
C MET A 1 52.70 8.66 -17.16
N ALA A 2 53.92 9.00 -17.59
CA ALA A 2 55.15 8.42 -17.00
C ALA A 2 55.33 8.66 -15.47
N LYS A 3 54.95 9.85 -14.97
CA LYS A 3 54.95 10.15 -13.52
C LYS A 3 53.86 9.40 -12.75
N LEU A 4 52.73 9.08 -13.39
CA LEU A 4 51.63 8.30 -12.80
C LEU A 4 52.05 6.83 -12.63
N PHE A 5 52.72 6.27 -13.64
CA PHE A 5 53.25 4.92 -13.58
C PHE A 5 54.30 4.78 -12.47
N ASN A 6 55.23 5.73 -12.33
CA ASN A 6 56.24 5.70 -11.27
C ASN A 6 55.67 5.92 -9.86
N ALA A 7 54.64 6.76 -9.70
CA ALA A 7 54.00 6.99 -8.40
C ALA A 7 53.19 5.78 -7.90
N VAL A 8 52.72 4.92 -8.81
CA VAL A 8 51.95 3.71 -8.49
C VAL A 8 52.84 2.47 -8.44
N SER A 9 53.90 2.39 -9.23
CA SER A 9 54.75 1.20 -9.31
C SER A 9 55.72 1.05 -8.12
N GLU A 10 56.22 2.15 -7.57
CA GLU A 10 57.15 2.11 -6.43
C GLU A 10 56.53 1.58 -5.12
N PRO A 11 55.29 1.98 -4.73
CA PRO A 11 54.59 1.40 -3.57
C PRO A 11 54.21 -0.07 -3.79
N VAL A 12 53.78 -0.42 -5.01
CA VAL A 12 53.39 -1.80 -5.37
C VAL A 12 54.61 -2.74 -5.34
N GLY A 13 55.79 -2.26 -5.75
CA GLY A 13 57.03 -3.02 -5.64
C GLY A 13 57.49 -3.27 -4.19
N ARG A 14 57.28 -2.29 -3.29
CA ARG A 14 57.60 -2.44 -1.85
C ARG A 14 56.56 -3.24 -1.07
N SER A 15 55.31 -3.33 -1.55
CA SER A 15 54.20 -3.97 -0.83
C SER A 15 54.11 -5.49 -1.01
N ILE A 16 54.92 -6.09 -1.89
CA ILE A 16 54.95 -7.55 -2.10
C ILE A 16 55.37 -8.32 -0.82
N PHE A 17 56.07 -7.67 0.11
CA PHE A 17 56.52 -8.27 1.38
C PHE A 17 55.63 -7.98 2.59
N SER A 18 54.55 -7.19 2.44
CA SER A 18 53.63 -6.85 3.54
C SER A 18 52.23 -6.56 3.01
N THR A 19 51.43 -7.62 2.88
CA THR A 19 50.02 -7.55 2.47
C THR A 19 49.13 -6.76 3.45
N ALA A 20 49.55 -6.61 4.71
CA ALA A 20 48.79 -5.89 5.73
C ALA A 20 48.78 -4.36 5.56
N LEU A 21 49.79 -3.77 4.91
CA LEU A 21 49.93 -2.30 4.77
C LEU A 21 49.55 -1.76 3.39
N LEU A 22 49.25 -2.65 2.45
CA LEU A 22 48.89 -2.33 1.06
C LEU A 22 47.73 -1.32 0.91
N PRO A 23 46.65 -1.36 1.73
CA PRO A 23 45.56 -0.38 1.63
C PRO A 23 45.98 1.04 2.03
N TYR A 24 46.86 1.17 3.03
CA TYR A 24 47.32 2.46 3.53
C TYR A 24 48.24 3.17 2.53
N THR A 25 49.14 2.42 1.89
CA THR A 25 50.06 2.97 0.88
C THR A 25 49.34 3.40 -0.39
N LEU A 26 48.33 2.64 -0.85
CA LEU A 26 47.44 3.02 -1.96
C LEU A 26 46.62 4.28 -1.63
N GLY A 27 46.09 4.38 -0.41
CA GLY A 27 45.35 5.56 0.05
C GLY A 27 46.23 6.82 0.08
N SER A 28 47.45 6.72 0.60
CA SER A 28 48.39 7.85 0.66
C SER A 28 48.84 8.32 -0.74
N ALA A 29 49.05 7.40 -1.68
CA ALA A 29 49.44 7.74 -3.05
C ALA A 29 48.32 8.48 -3.81
N LEU A 30 47.07 8.07 -3.62
CA LEU A 30 45.90 8.76 -4.19
C LEU A 30 45.68 10.15 -3.57
N ALA A 31 45.94 10.30 -2.27
CA ALA A 31 45.91 11.60 -1.59
C ALA A 31 47.00 12.55 -2.10
N HIS A 32 48.22 12.08 -2.32
CA HIS A 32 49.30 12.91 -2.87
C HIS A 32 49.07 13.27 -4.35
N TYR A 33 48.46 12.37 -5.12
CA TYR A 33 48.10 12.65 -6.52
C TYR A 33 47.01 13.72 -6.64
N SER A 34 45.98 13.66 -5.80
CA SER A 34 44.92 14.68 -5.75
C SER A 34 45.43 16.06 -5.30
N ILE A 35 46.45 16.09 -4.43
CA ILE A 35 47.17 17.33 -4.06
C ILE A 35 48.05 17.86 -5.21
N GLY A 36 48.60 16.99 -6.05
CA GLY A 36 49.37 17.37 -7.25
C GLY A 36 48.52 18.06 -8.33
N PHE A 37 47.29 17.60 -8.52
CA PHE A 37 46.32 18.21 -9.45
C PHE A 37 45.92 19.65 -9.06
N ALA A 38 46.05 20.00 -7.77
CA ALA A 38 45.78 21.34 -7.27
C ALA A 38 46.96 22.33 -7.43
N ARG A 39 48.15 21.87 -7.86
CA ARG A 39 49.37 22.71 -7.99
C ARG A 39 49.58 23.33 -9.37
N GLU A 40 48.78 22.96 -10.38
CA GLU A 40 48.84 23.54 -11.74
C GLU A 40 47.86 24.72 -11.95
N ASP A 41 47.37 25.32 -10.86
CA ASP A 41 46.60 26.56 -10.91
C ASP A 41 47.53 27.78 -10.99
N ALA A 42 47.39 28.60 -12.05
CA ALA A 42 48.09 29.90 -12.19
C ALA A 42 47.86 30.84 -10.99
N LEU A 43 46.79 30.60 -10.23
CA LEU A 43 46.50 31.25 -8.95
C LEU A 43 46.38 30.19 -7.85
N PRO A 44 47.39 30.10 -6.95
CA PRO A 44 47.30 29.29 -5.74
C PRO A 44 46.01 29.55 -4.97
N LEU A 45 45.49 28.54 -4.27
CA LEU A 45 44.26 28.64 -3.48
C LEU A 45 44.24 29.87 -2.55
N GLN A 46 45.39 30.19 -1.95
CA GLN A 46 45.58 31.36 -1.08
C GLN A 46 45.32 32.68 -1.81
N ARG A 47 45.76 32.81 -3.07
CA ARG A 47 45.53 34.00 -3.88
C ARG A 47 44.08 34.12 -4.33
N ARG A 48 43.39 33.00 -4.57
CA ARG A 48 41.94 33.01 -4.85
C ARG A 48 41.12 33.46 -3.65
N GLN A 49 41.48 32.95 -2.46
CA GLN A 49 40.87 33.40 -1.21
C GLN A 49 41.13 34.88 -0.96
N ALA A 50 42.37 35.34 -1.17
CA ALA A 50 42.72 36.75 -1.06
C ALA A 50 41.93 37.63 -2.04
N LEU A 51 41.78 37.21 -3.30
CA LEU A 51 40.99 37.93 -4.29
C LEU A 51 39.54 38.12 -3.86
N VAL A 52 38.89 37.06 -3.37
CA VAL A 52 37.50 37.13 -2.88
C VAL A 52 37.39 38.07 -1.67
N GLN A 53 38.36 38.04 -0.75
CA GLN A 53 38.36 38.93 0.41
C GLN A 53 38.61 40.39 0.01
N TRP A 54 39.51 40.65 -0.94
CA TRP A 54 39.78 41.99 -1.45
C TRP A 54 38.60 42.57 -2.24
N GLU A 55 37.94 41.77 -3.08
CA GLU A 55 36.70 42.18 -3.77
C GLU A 55 35.58 42.50 -2.79
N ARG A 56 35.44 41.68 -1.74
CA ARG A 56 34.46 41.92 -0.68
C ARG A 56 34.78 43.21 0.07
N PHE A 57 36.04 43.39 0.49
CA PHE A 57 36.50 44.58 1.19
C PHE A 57 36.28 45.86 0.37
N ALA A 58 36.67 45.85 -0.91
CA ALA A 58 36.49 46.98 -1.82
C ALA A 58 35.02 47.33 -2.07
N ARG A 59 34.13 46.34 -2.03
CA ARG A 59 32.68 46.53 -2.16
C ARG A 59 32.04 47.09 -0.89
N GLU A 60 32.47 46.61 0.26
CA GLU A 60 31.95 47.02 1.57
C GLU A 60 32.50 48.40 2.01
N ASN A 61 33.70 48.77 1.55
CA ASN A 61 34.40 50.00 1.98
C ASN A 61 34.97 50.79 0.77
N PRO A 62 34.13 51.31 -0.13
CA PRO A 62 34.59 51.93 -1.38
C PRO A 62 35.51 53.15 -1.17
N ASP A 63 35.34 53.87 -0.06
CA ASP A 63 36.09 55.10 0.24
C ASP A 63 37.37 54.86 1.07
N ALA A 64 37.67 53.61 1.43
CA ALA A 64 38.85 53.29 2.22
C ALA A 64 40.13 53.50 1.38
N PRO A 65 41.18 54.17 1.92
CA PRO A 65 42.39 54.48 1.16
C PRO A 65 43.12 53.23 0.64
N GLU A 66 42.98 52.09 1.32
CA GLU A 66 43.52 50.80 0.91
C GLU A 66 42.90 50.28 -0.40
N VAL A 67 41.67 50.70 -0.75
CA VAL A 67 41.02 50.31 -2.01
C VAL A 67 41.77 50.85 -3.22
N ALA A 68 42.35 52.05 -3.12
CA ALA A 68 43.17 52.62 -4.20
C ALA A 68 44.42 51.76 -4.48
N GLU A 69 45.00 51.14 -3.45
CA GLU A 69 46.14 50.23 -3.58
C GLU A 69 45.74 48.81 -4.00
N LEU A 70 44.56 48.34 -3.58
CA LEU A 70 44.06 46.99 -3.87
C LEU A 70 43.45 46.89 -5.27
N ALA A 71 42.81 47.94 -5.79
CA ALA A 71 42.14 47.95 -7.09
C ALA A 71 43.03 47.44 -8.26
N PRO A 72 44.26 47.92 -8.47
CA PRO A 72 45.11 47.41 -9.55
C PRO A 72 45.49 45.94 -9.35
N LYS A 73 45.73 45.50 -8.12
CA LYS A 73 46.04 44.09 -7.80
C LYS A 73 44.84 43.18 -8.08
N VAL A 74 43.64 43.60 -7.68
CA VAL A 74 42.39 42.88 -7.95
C VAL A 74 42.18 42.76 -9.46
N ALA A 75 42.38 43.84 -10.22
CA ALA A 75 42.25 43.82 -11.68
C ALA A 75 43.26 42.87 -12.34
N GLU A 76 44.53 42.91 -11.93
CA GLU A 76 45.59 42.00 -12.41
C GLU A 76 45.25 40.53 -12.12
N TYR A 77 44.86 40.22 -10.88
CA TYR A 77 44.53 38.85 -10.49
C TYR A 77 43.26 38.33 -11.18
N GLN A 78 42.26 39.18 -11.39
CA GLN A 78 41.08 38.83 -12.17
C GLN A 78 41.43 38.54 -13.62
N ALA A 79 42.29 39.36 -14.24
CA ALA A 79 42.73 39.15 -15.62
C ALA A 79 43.47 37.81 -15.77
N ALA A 80 44.46 37.54 -14.93
CA ALA A 80 45.20 36.27 -14.93
C ALA A 80 44.28 35.06 -14.67
N TRP A 81 43.30 35.20 -13.76
CA TRP A 81 42.33 34.14 -13.51
C TRP A 81 41.43 33.86 -14.73
N ARG A 82 40.92 34.91 -15.38
CA ARG A 82 40.07 34.78 -16.57
C ARG A 82 40.82 34.13 -17.72
N GLU A 83 42.08 34.52 -17.94
CA GLU A 83 42.96 33.91 -18.95
C GLU A 83 43.12 32.40 -18.72
N THR A 84 43.49 31.99 -17.50
CA THR A 84 43.62 30.56 -17.17
C THR A 84 42.30 29.79 -17.31
N GLN A 85 41.16 30.40 -16.96
CA GLN A 85 39.86 29.76 -17.17
C GLN A 85 39.49 29.66 -18.65
N ALA A 86 39.88 30.64 -19.47
CA ALA A 86 39.68 30.63 -20.90
C ALA A 86 40.49 29.50 -21.56
N GLU A 87 41.78 29.42 -21.27
CA GLU A 87 42.69 28.39 -21.79
C GLU A 87 42.18 26.99 -21.46
N ARG A 88 41.88 26.72 -20.19
CA ARG A 88 41.36 25.40 -19.79
C ARG A 88 40.03 25.04 -20.41
N ALA A 89 39.16 26.03 -20.61
CA ALA A 89 37.90 25.81 -21.29
C ALA A 89 38.13 25.56 -22.78
N GLN A 90 39.09 26.25 -23.41
CA GLN A 90 39.50 26.00 -24.79
C GLN A 90 40.08 24.59 -24.95
N ASP A 91 41.06 24.19 -24.12
CA ASP A 91 41.68 22.84 -24.18
C ASP A 91 40.64 21.73 -24.06
N ARG A 92 39.70 21.86 -23.10
CA ARG A 92 38.59 20.91 -22.95
C ARG A 92 37.64 20.91 -24.13
N ALA A 93 37.44 22.06 -24.78
CA ALA A 93 36.62 22.14 -25.97
C ALA A 93 37.30 21.43 -27.16
N GLU A 94 38.62 21.58 -27.31
CA GLU A 94 39.43 20.87 -28.30
C GLU A 94 39.45 19.36 -28.07
N ASP A 95 39.71 18.93 -26.83
CA ASP A 95 39.68 17.52 -26.43
C ASP A 95 38.31 16.90 -26.71
N ALA A 96 37.23 17.58 -26.33
CA ALA A 96 35.86 17.11 -26.58
C ALA A 96 35.55 17.02 -28.08
N LEU A 97 36.04 17.97 -28.88
CA LEU A 97 35.87 17.95 -30.33
C LEU A 97 36.64 16.79 -30.97
N GLY A 98 37.89 16.57 -30.53
CA GLY A 98 38.72 15.44 -30.95
C GLY A 98 38.11 14.08 -30.61
N GLN A 99 37.38 14.00 -29.49
CA GLN A 99 36.62 12.82 -29.06
C GLN A 99 35.25 12.68 -29.74
N ARG A 100 34.90 13.55 -30.70
CA ARG A 100 33.60 13.59 -31.39
C ARG A 100 32.41 13.76 -30.43
N LEU A 101 32.58 14.60 -29.41
CA LEU A 101 31.55 14.99 -28.44
C LEU A 101 31.14 16.45 -28.67
N PRO A 102 30.40 16.76 -29.76
CA PRO A 102 30.19 18.14 -30.18
C PRO A 102 29.35 18.96 -29.19
N ASP A 103 28.44 18.33 -28.44
CA ASP A 103 27.67 19.01 -27.39
C ASP A 103 28.58 19.54 -26.26
N ALA A 104 29.56 18.74 -25.84
CA ALA A 104 30.54 19.12 -24.82
C ALA A 104 31.53 20.16 -25.36
N ALA A 105 32.00 19.98 -26.59
CA ALA A 105 32.88 20.93 -27.26
C ALA A 105 32.22 22.32 -27.36
N TRP A 106 30.97 22.39 -27.80
CA TRP A 106 30.19 23.63 -27.86
C TRP A 106 30.05 24.30 -26.48
N PHE A 107 29.71 23.52 -25.45
CA PHE A 107 29.56 24.04 -24.09
C PHE A 107 30.86 24.66 -23.57
N TYR A 108 31.99 23.96 -23.74
CA TYR A 108 33.29 24.43 -23.28
C TYR A 108 33.79 25.63 -24.11
N ALA A 109 33.58 25.64 -25.42
CA ALA A 109 33.89 26.79 -26.27
C ALA A 109 33.09 28.03 -25.83
N ARG A 110 31.78 27.88 -25.59
CA ARG A 110 30.94 28.97 -25.07
C ARG A 110 31.39 29.46 -23.69
N ARG A 111 31.92 28.56 -22.84
CA ARG A 111 32.50 28.93 -21.54
C ARG A 111 33.80 29.71 -21.72
N ALA A 112 34.69 29.30 -22.62
CA ALA A 112 35.92 30.03 -22.93
C ALA A 112 35.60 31.45 -23.45
N HIS A 113 34.59 31.57 -24.30
CA HIS A 113 34.11 32.84 -24.87
C HIS A 113 33.64 33.87 -23.82
N ARG A 114 33.23 33.43 -22.63
CA ARG A 114 32.85 34.34 -21.53
C ARG A 114 34.06 35.04 -20.91
N TYR A 115 35.25 34.48 -21.08
CA TYR A 115 36.48 34.97 -20.46
C TYR A 115 37.36 35.70 -21.46
N VAL A 116 37.52 35.15 -22.67
CA VAL A 116 38.37 35.70 -23.73
C VAL A 116 37.68 35.52 -25.08
N ASP A 117 37.73 36.54 -25.93
CA ASP A 117 37.28 36.47 -27.31
C ASP A 117 38.45 36.05 -28.21
N SER A 118 38.54 34.74 -28.46
CA SER A 118 39.60 34.11 -29.25
C SER A 118 39.04 33.56 -30.56
N GLU A 119 39.72 33.81 -31.67
CA GLU A 119 39.36 33.26 -32.99
C GLU A 119 39.27 31.72 -32.93
N ARG A 120 40.21 31.08 -32.22
CA ARG A 120 40.24 29.63 -32.05
C ARG A 120 38.99 29.09 -31.34
N VAL A 121 38.51 29.79 -30.31
CA VAL A 121 37.30 29.40 -29.58
C VAL A 121 36.06 29.50 -30.48
N ARG A 122 36.00 30.53 -31.35
CA ARG A 122 34.92 30.68 -32.34
C ARG A 122 34.91 29.52 -33.33
N GLU A 123 36.07 29.12 -33.84
CA GLU A 123 36.20 27.97 -34.76
C GLU A 123 35.68 26.68 -34.12
N ILE A 124 36.11 26.37 -32.90
CA ILE A 124 35.67 25.17 -32.17
C ILE A 124 34.15 25.19 -31.98
N SER A 125 33.59 26.35 -31.61
CA SER A 125 32.14 26.51 -31.44
C SER A 125 31.38 26.26 -32.75
N GLN A 126 31.83 26.84 -33.87
CA GLN A 126 31.18 26.66 -35.17
C GLN A 126 31.26 25.22 -35.66
N GLN A 127 32.41 24.55 -35.49
CA GLN A 127 32.58 23.14 -35.84
C GLN A 127 31.66 22.24 -35.00
N ALA A 128 31.57 22.51 -33.69
CA ALA A 128 30.67 21.79 -32.81
C ALA A 128 29.19 21.99 -33.19
N GLU A 129 28.77 23.22 -33.51
CA GLU A 129 27.41 23.52 -33.96
C GLU A 129 27.04 22.80 -35.26
N ALA A 130 27.97 22.74 -36.23
CA ALA A 130 27.76 22.01 -37.48
C ALA A 130 27.53 20.51 -37.22
N GLN A 131 28.35 19.88 -36.36
CA GLN A 131 28.17 18.47 -35.99
C GLN A 131 26.87 18.21 -35.22
N ILE A 132 26.44 19.13 -34.35
CA ILE A 132 25.14 19.03 -33.65
C ILE A 132 23.99 19.11 -34.65
N ALA A 133 24.04 20.06 -35.59
CA ALA A 133 23.01 20.23 -36.61
C ALA A 133 22.88 18.99 -37.51
N GLU A 134 24.00 18.39 -37.91
CA GLU A 134 24.01 17.15 -38.68
C GLU A 134 23.37 15.98 -37.91
N ARG A 135 23.72 15.80 -36.63
CA ARG A 135 23.12 14.77 -35.76
C ARG A 135 21.61 14.97 -35.60
N ARG A 136 21.15 16.22 -35.47
CA ARG A 136 19.71 16.53 -35.37
C ARG A 136 18.96 16.19 -36.66
N ARG A 137 19.54 16.48 -37.84
CA ARG A 137 18.95 16.08 -39.13
C ARG A 137 18.87 14.56 -39.29
N ALA A 138 19.90 13.84 -38.86
CA ALA A 138 19.89 12.38 -38.87
C ALA A 138 18.78 11.81 -37.98
N TYR A 139 18.58 12.39 -36.78
CA TYR A 139 17.51 11.97 -35.87
C TYR A 139 16.09 12.31 -36.38
N ALA A 140 15.90 13.50 -36.96
CA ALA A 140 14.62 13.87 -37.54
C ALA A 140 14.19 12.89 -38.64
N ARG A 141 15.13 12.44 -39.49
CA ARG A 141 14.87 11.40 -40.48
C ARG A 141 14.41 10.09 -39.83
N THR A 142 15.00 9.67 -38.71
CA THR A 142 14.56 8.43 -38.02
C THR A 142 13.16 8.54 -37.40
N LEU A 143 12.71 9.74 -37.03
CA LEU A 143 11.37 9.95 -36.47
C LEU A 143 10.27 9.93 -37.55
N GLU A 144 10.56 10.36 -38.78
CA GLU A 144 9.60 10.34 -39.89
C GLU A 144 9.24 8.90 -40.35
N PHE A 145 10.06 7.90 -40.00
CA PHE A 145 9.81 6.49 -40.34
C PHE A 145 9.07 5.70 -39.24
N GLY A 146 8.80 6.24 -38.05
CA GLY A 146 8.23 5.46 -36.92
C GLY A 146 6.71 5.31 -36.89
N GLY A 147 6.03 5.29 -38.05
CA GLY A 147 4.58 5.50 -38.14
C GLY A 147 3.73 4.29 -38.56
N SER A 148 4.30 3.19 -39.04
CA SER A 148 3.54 2.05 -39.55
C SER A 148 3.84 0.78 -38.75
N GLY A 149 2.81 0.19 -38.13
CA GLY A 149 2.92 -0.88 -37.13
C GLY A 149 3.58 -2.21 -37.54
N ASP A 150 4.06 -2.34 -38.78
CA ASP A 150 4.89 -3.47 -39.23
C ASP A 150 6.41 -3.22 -39.02
N GLU A 151 6.79 -2.07 -38.46
CA GLU A 151 8.18 -1.60 -38.41
C GLU A 151 9.00 -2.03 -37.19
N LEU A 152 8.41 -2.62 -36.14
CA LEU A 152 9.15 -2.97 -34.91
C LEU A 152 10.33 -3.94 -35.12
N GLU A 153 10.25 -4.82 -36.13
CA GLU A 153 11.37 -5.70 -36.52
C GLU A 153 12.46 -4.97 -37.34
N ARG A 154 12.07 -4.06 -38.25
CA ARG A 154 13.03 -3.26 -39.03
C ARG A 154 13.69 -2.16 -38.21
N ASP A 155 12.95 -1.60 -37.24
CA ASP A 155 13.48 -0.67 -36.26
C ASP A 155 14.44 -1.39 -35.31
N ARG A 156 14.19 -2.64 -34.92
CA ARG A 156 15.15 -3.41 -34.15
C ARG A 156 16.48 -3.57 -34.89
N ASP A 157 16.47 -3.92 -36.18
CA ASP A 157 17.71 -4.02 -36.96
C ASP A 157 18.39 -2.67 -37.18
N THR A 158 17.64 -1.58 -37.35
CA THR A 158 18.16 -0.22 -37.49
C THR A 158 18.75 0.28 -36.16
N VAL A 159 18.08 0.01 -35.05
CA VAL A 159 18.54 0.29 -33.68
C VAL A 159 19.76 -0.55 -33.34
N LEU A 160 19.78 -1.84 -33.69
CA LEU A 160 20.95 -2.72 -33.55
C LEU A 160 22.12 -2.26 -34.42
N ALA A 161 21.88 -1.74 -35.62
CA ALA A 161 22.93 -1.16 -36.47
C ALA A 161 23.53 0.12 -35.87
N VAL A 162 22.71 0.96 -35.24
CA VAL A 162 23.17 2.15 -34.49
C VAL A 162 23.92 1.75 -33.22
N LEU A 163 23.42 0.76 -32.47
CA LEU A 163 24.05 0.25 -31.24
C LEU A 163 25.35 -0.53 -31.50
N ALA A 164 25.46 -1.22 -32.63
CA ALA A 164 26.66 -1.91 -33.09
C ALA A 164 27.78 -0.96 -33.57
N GLY A 165 27.62 0.35 -33.38
CA GLY A 165 28.64 1.35 -33.67
C GLY A 165 28.85 1.62 -35.17
N ARG A 166 27.98 1.12 -36.06
CA ARG A 166 28.09 1.39 -37.50
C ARG A 166 27.67 2.81 -37.88
N VAL A 167 26.97 3.53 -36.99
CA VAL A 167 26.43 4.87 -37.28
C VAL A 167 26.78 5.93 -36.20
N ALA A 168 27.15 5.56 -34.97
CA ALA A 168 27.52 6.55 -33.94
C ALA A 168 28.49 5.99 -32.88
N PRO A 169 29.38 6.83 -32.30
CA PRO A 169 30.27 6.41 -31.21
C PRO A 169 29.46 6.09 -29.93
N PRO A 170 29.93 5.11 -29.12
CA PRO A 170 29.23 4.58 -27.95
C PRO A 170 28.97 5.61 -26.83
N ALA A 171 29.59 6.78 -26.88
CA ALA A 171 29.41 7.87 -25.91
C ALA A 171 28.32 8.89 -26.27
N SER A 172 27.67 8.77 -27.44
CA SER A 172 26.63 9.73 -27.85
C SER A 172 25.32 9.56 -27.05
N ALA A 173 24.48 10.60 -27.02
CA ALA A 173 23.18 10.54 -26.34
C ALA A 173 22.20 9.53 -26.97
N MET A 174 22.39 9.21 -28.26
CA MET A 174 21.48 8.35 -29.01
C MET A 174 21.49 6.89 -28.54
N PRO A 175 22.64 6.20 -28.36
CA PRO A 175 22.68 4.87 -27.74
C PRO A 175 22.04 4.82 -26.35
N ARG A 176 22.11 5.90 -25.57
CA ARG A 176 21.44 5.96 -24.25
C ARG A 176 19.92 6.03 -24.38
N HIS A 177 19.40 6.85 -25.29
CA HIS A 177 17.96 6.89 -25.58
C HIS A 177 17.46 5.60 -26.21
N LEU A 178 18.21 5.02 -27.15
CA LEU A 178 17.88 3.73 -27.75
C LEU A 178 17.88 2.60 -26.72
N ARG A 179 18.87 2.56 -25.83
CA ARG A 179 18.83 1.66 -24.67
C ARG A 179 17.61 1.94 -23.81
N ALA A 180 17.32 3.20 -23.48
CA ALA A 180 16.15 3.53 -22.66
C ALA A 180 14.84 3.03 -23.31
N LEU A 181 14.71 3.13 -24.62
CA LEU A 181 13.57 2.59 -25.38
C LEU A 181 13.56 1.05 -25.41
N GLU A 182 14.71 0.40 -25.53
CA GLU A 182 14.85 -1.05 -25.45
C GLU A 182 14.52 -1.59 -24.04
N PHE A 183 14.82 -0.80 -23.01
CA PHE A 183 14.52 -1.08 -21.61
C PHE A 183 13.11 -0.67 -21.19
N ASP A 184 12.39 0.08 -22.03
CA ASP A 184 11.02 0.52 -21.75
C ASP A 184 10.06 -0.70 -21.77
N PRO A 185 9.44 -1.04 -20.64
CA PRO A 185 8.55 -2.20 -20.54
C PRO A 185 7.21 -2.02 -21.27
N ASP A 186 6.85 -0.79 -21.67
CA ASP A 186 5.64 -0.53 -22.46
C ASP A 186 5.89 -0.75 -23.95
N ARG A 187 7.12 -0.49 -24.43
CA ARG A 187 7.50 -0.65 -25.84
C ARG A 187 8.10 -2.00 -26.19
N ASN A 188 8.76 -2.64 -25.22
CA ASN A 188 9.37 -3.97 -25.38
C ASN A 188 8.96 -4.90 -24.24
N PRO A 189 7.67 -5.32 -24.18
CA PRO A 189 7.16 -6.15 -23.09
C PRO A 189 7.84 -7.53 -23.02
N TRP A 190 8.24 -8.11 -24.16
CA TRP A 190 9.03 -9.34 -24.20
C TRP A 190 10.42 -9.16 -23.58
N GLY A 191 11.16 -8.14 -23.99
CA GLY A 191 12.47 -7.84 -23.43
C GLY A 191 12.40 -7.57 -21.93
N ALA A 192 11.35 -6.88 -21.45
CA ALA A 192 11.10 -6.69 -20.03
C ALA A 192 10.79 -8.01 -19.31
N PHE A 193 9.98 -8.89 -19.89
CA PHE A 193 9.70 -10.22 -19.38
C PHE A 193 10.99 -11.06 -19.23
N GLU A 194 11.79 -11.20 -20.29
CA GLU A 194 13.02 -12.01 -20.27
C GLU A 194 14.08 -11.46 -19.31
N ARG A 195 14.25 -10.13 -19.25
CA ARG A 195 15.16 -9.50 -18.29
C ARG A 195 14.73 -9.74 -16.84
N THR A 196 13.45 -9.55 -16.55
CA THR A 196 12.91 -9.75 -15.20
C THR A 196 12.98 -11.22 -14.81
N ARG A 197 12.66 -12.13 -15.72
CA ARG A 197 12.76 -13.59 -15.54
C ARG A 197 14.20 -14.03 -15.30
N SER A 198 15.15 -13.49 -16.06
CA SER A 198 16.58 -13.76 -15.87
C SER A 198 17.10 -13.20 -14.56
N ALA A 199 16.69 -11.98 -14.19
CA ALA A 199 17.00 -11.39 -12.90
C ALA A 199 16.44 -12.24 -11.75
N GLU A 200 15.22 -12.75 -11.89
CA GLU A 200 14.57 -13.58 -10.87
C GLU A 200 15.21 -14.97 -10.76
N ARG A 201 15.52 -15.63 -11.88
CA ARG A 201 16.34 -16.85 -11.87
C ARG A 201 17.65 -16.60 -11.14
N TRP A 202 18.30 -15.47 -11.39
CA TRP A 202 19.55 -15.14 -10.72
C TRP A 202 19.37 -14.85 -9.23
N ARG A 203 18.30 -14.18 -8.82
CA ARG A 203 17.95 -13.99 -7.40
C ARG A 203 17.69 -15.34 -6.73
N THR A 204 16.92 -16.22 -7.35
CA THR A 204 16.63 -17.57 -6.84
C THR A 204 17.89 -18.42 -6.77
N THR A 205 18.72 -18.46 -7.81
CA THR A 205 20.02 -19.16 -7.78
C THR A 205 20.90 -18.62 -6.66
N ARG A 206 21.01 -17.30 -6.52
CA ARG A 206 21.77 -16.69 -5.42
C ARG A 206 21.18 -17.08 -4.07
N TRP A 207 19.86 -17.07 -3.91
CA TRP A 207 19.21 -17.44 -2.66
C TRP A 207 19.42 -18.92 -2.32
N VAL A 208 19.40 -19.82 -3.30
CA VAL A 208 19.74 -21.23 -3.08
C VAL A 208 21.18 -21.35 -2.57
N LEU A 209 22.13 -20.70 -3.25
CA LEU A 209 23.55 -20.77 -2.94
C LEU A 209 23.92 -20.08 -1.61
N PHE A 210 23.36 -18.91 -1.34
CA PHE A 210 23.79 -18.01 -0.27
C PHE A 210 22.70 -17.68 0.77
N GLY A 211 21.48 -18.19 0.58
CA GLY A 211 20.38 -18.02 1.53
C GLY A 211 19.88 -16.57 1.63
N PRO A 212 19.37 -16.15 2.82
CA PRO A 212 18.86 -14.81 3.05
C PRO A 212 19.91 -13.70 2.95
N LEU A 213 21.20 -14.03 2.82
CA LEU A 213 22.30 -13.06 2.60
C LEU A 213 22.26 -12.35 1.25
N THR A 214 21.29 -12.71 0.42
CA THR A 214 21.07 -12.17 -0.92
C THR A 214 20.09 -11.01 -0.94
N ALA A 215 19.26 -10.88 0.09
CA ALA A 215 18.59 -9.63 0.40
C ALA A 215 19.71 -8.66 0.77
N ALA A 216 20.08 -7.79 -0.17
CA ALA A 216 21.23 -6.93 0.02
C ALA A 216 21.05 -6.16 1.34
N PRO A 217 21.98 -6.24 2.31
CA PRO A 217 22.11 -5.11 3.21
C PRO A 217 22.38 -3.90 2.31
N GLU A 218 21.68 -2.78 2.54
CA GLU A 218 22.09 -1.50 1.96
C GLU A 218 23.60 -1.39 2.17
N ARG A 219 24.39 -1.50 1.10
CA ARG A 219 25.84 -1.56 1.25
C ARG A 219 26.26 -0.27 1.93
N GLY A 220 26.79 -0.38 3.16
CA GLY A 220 27.38 0.74 3.85
C GLY A 220 28.54 1.31 3.02
N ALA A 221 28.98 2.51 3.38
CA ALA A 221 30.06 3.23 2.71
C ALA A 221 31.41 2.47 2.65
N LEU A 222 31.53 1.31 3.30
CA LEU A 222 32.77 0.55 3.52
C LEU A 222 33.03 -0.55 2.47
N GLY A 223 32.07 -0.85 1.58
CA GLY A 223 32.30 -1.64 0.37
C GLY A 223 32.85 -3.06 0.62
N PHE A 224 34.11 -3.32 0.25
CA PHE A 224 34.75 -4.65 0.36
C PHE A 224 35.00 -5.10 1.81
N ALA A 225 35.07 -4.17 2.78
CA ALA A 225 35.23 -4.53 4.18
C ALA A 225 33.97 -5.24 4.73
N ASP A 226 32.77 -4.79 4.34
CA ASP A 226 31.50 -5.44 4.70
C ASP A 226 31.46 -6.89 4.15
N TYR A 227 32.02 -7.10 2.96
CA TYR A 227 32.12 -8.45 2.36
C TYR A 227 33.00 -9.41 3.17
N LEU A 228 34.11 -8.92 3.74
CA LEU A 228 35.02 -9.74 4.55
C LEU A 228 34.46 -10.04 5.93
N LEU A 229 33.70 -9.11 6.53
CA LEU A 229 33.03 -9.31 7.81
C LEU A 229 31.90 -10.36 7.73
N ASP A 230 31.24 -10.47 6.56
CA ASP A 230 30.19 -11.48 6.31
C ASP A 230 30.72 -12.90 6.03
N LEU A 231 32.03 -13.09 5.83
CA LEU A 231 32.61 -14.33 5.35
C LEU A 231 32.25 -15.57 6.21
N PRO A 232 32.28 -15.51 7.55
CA PRO A 232 31.91 -16.67 8.39
C PRO A 232 30.45 -17.10 8.20
N TRP A 233 29.54 -16.14 8.06
CA TRP A 233 28.11 -16.41 7.90
C TRP A 233 27.78 -16.96 6.49
N ARG A 234 28.57 -16.60 5.46
CA ARG A 234 28.47 -17.19 4.11
C ARG A 234 28.88 -18.67 4.08
N ILE A 235 29.87 -19.07 4.88
CA ILE A 235 30.28 -20.48 4.99
C ILE A 235 29.14 -21.30 5.63
N GLN A 236 28.50 -20.78 6.67
CA GLN A 236 27.33 -21.41 7.29
C GLN A 236 26.11 -21.44 6.34
N ALA A 237 25.95 -20.42 5.50
CA ALA A 237 24.89 -20.43 4.48
C ALA A 237 25.11 -21.54 3.43
N ALA A 238 26.35 -21.88 3.09
CA ALA A 238 26.65 -22.95 2.14
C ALA A 238 26.32 -24.35 2.72
N SER A 239 26.45 -24.57 4.03
CA SER A 239 26.12 -25.88 4.65
C SER A 239 24.63 -26.20 4.64
N LEU A 240 23.75 -25.20 4.44
CA LEU A 240 22.29 -25.38 4.33
C LEU A 240 21.80 -25.58 2.89
N LEU A 241 22.70 -25.63 1.91
CA LEU A 241 22.35 -25.76 0.49
C LEU A 241 21.48 -27.01 0.19
N PRO A 242 21.77 -28.22 0.73
CA PRO A 242 20.92 -29.39 0.49
C PRO A 242 19.48 -29.19 0.96
N LEU A 243 19.29 -28.57 2.13
CA LEU A 243 17.97 -28.29 2.67
C LEU A 243 17.20 -27.27 1.81
N ARG A 244 17.88 -26.24 1.29
CA ARG A 244 17.24 -25.25 0.41
C ARG A 244 16.84 -25.81 -0.95
N LEU A 245 17.64 -26.72 -1.51
CA LEU A 245 17.26 -27.44 -2.73
C LEU A 245 16.00 -28.28 -2.52
N LEU A 246 15.87 -28.91 -1.35
CA LEU A 246 14.65 -29.61 -0.97
C LEU A 246 13.49 -28.64 -0.74
N GLN A 247 13.70 -27.43 -0.21
CA GLN A 247 12.62 -26.48 0.03
C GLN A 247 12.15 -25.72 -1.22
N LEU A 248 12.95 -25.69 -2.29
CA LEU A 248 12.67 -24.90 -3.49
C LEU A 248 11.28 -25.14 -4.12
N PRO A 249 10.76 -26.38 -4.22
CA PRO A 249 9.43 -26.63 -4.79
C PRO A 249 8.27 -26.08 -3.97
N TRP A 250 8.49 -25.87 -2.66
CA TRP A 250 7.46 -25.46 -1.69
C TRP A 250 7.60 -24.00 -1.26
N ARG A 251 8.47 -23.22 -1.92
CA ARG A 251 8.65 -21.81 -1.60
C ARG A 251 7.52 -20.98 -2.21
N ASP A 252 7.01 -20.03 -1.43
CA ASP A 252 6.14 -19.00 -1.97
C ASP A 252 6.83 -18.23 -3.11
N PRO A 253 6.05 -17.78 -4.10
CA PRO A 253 6.54 -16.91 -5.17
C PRO A 253 7.19 -15.66 -4.59
N THR A 254 8.36 -15.31 -5.09
CA THR A 254 8.99 -14.04 -4.74
C THR A 254 8.22 -12.86 -5.35
N PRO A 255 8.31 -11.66 -4.75
CA PRO A 255 7.76 -10.44 -5.35
C PRO A 255 8.16 -10.24 -6.81
N GLY A 256 9.41 -10.62 -7.17
CA GLY A 256 9.90 -10.54 -8.54
C GLY A 256 9.19 -11.48 -9.52
N GLU A 257 8.71 -12.66 -9.10
CA GLU A 257 7.92 -13.53 -9.99
C GLU A 257 6.57 -12.90 -10.34
N SER A 258 5.99 -12.10 -9.43
CA SER A 258 4.79 -11.32 -9.73
C SER A 258 5.07 -10.21 -10.76
N GLU A 259 6.24 -9.57 -10.71
CA GLU A 259 6.67 -8.62 -11.75
C GLU A 259 6.84 -9.31 -13.12
N VAL A 260 7.44 -10.51 -13.15
CA VAL A 260 7.54 -11.32 -14.40
C VAL A 260 6.14 -11.60 -14.96
N ALA A 261 5.19 -11.97 -14.11
CA ALA A 261 3.81 -12.21 -14.54
C ALA A 261 3.10 -10.96 -15.08
N VAL A 262 3.38 -9.77 -14.54
CA VAL A 262 2.84 -8.51 -15.09
C VAL A 262 3.34 -8.28 -16.51
N HIS A 263 4.65 -8.45 -16.76
CA HIS A 263 5.21 -8.30 -18.10
C HIS A 263 4.73 -9.39 -19.07
N ALA A 264 4.56 -10.63 -18.59
CA ALA A 264 3.99 -11.73 -19.37
C ALA A 264 2.55 -11.41 -19.83
N ARG A 265 1.69 -10.96 -18.90
CA ARG A 265 0.31 -10.57 -19.23
C ARG A 265 0.25 -9.41 -20.21
N ARG A 266 1.11 -8.40 -20.03
CA ARG A 266 1.22 -7.27 -20.96
C ARG A 266 1.60 -7.73 -22.37
N TYR A 267 2.65 -8.55 -22.49
CA TYR A 267 3.07 -9.11 -23.78
C TYR A 267 1.92 -9.87 -24.47
N LEU A 268 1.16 -10.68 -23.74
CA LEU A 268 0.03 -11.42 -24.30
C LEU A 268 -1.17 -10.53 -24.67
N ALA A 269 -1.36 -9.41 -23.97
CA ALA A 269 -2.38 -8.43 -24.31
C ALA A 269 -2.04 -7.68 -25.61
N ASP A 270 -0.78 -7.28 -25.77
CA ASP A 270 -0.31 -6.52 -26.93
C ASP A 270 -0.06 -7.43 -28.16
N SER A 271 0.35 -8.68 -27.93
CA SER A 271 0.79 -9.61 -28.98
C SER A 271 0.32 -11.06 -28.71
N PRO A 272 -1.01 -11.33 -28.72
CA PRO A 272 -1.56 -12.66 -28.38
C PRO A 272 -1.14 -13.79 -29.33
N ARG A 273 -0.68 -13.44 -30.54
CA ARG A 273 -0.16 -14.36 -31.56
C ARG A 273 1.30 -14.05 -31.95
N GLY A 274 2.02 -13.31 -31.11
CA GLY A 274 3.44 -13.00 -31.34
C GLY A 274 4.32 -14.25 -31.31
N GLU A 275 5.54 -14.14 -31.85
CA GLU A 275 6.51 -15.25 -31.94
C GLU A 275 6.76 -15.95 -30.59
N HIS A 276 6.75 -15.20 -29.49
CA HIS A 276 7.01 -15.72 -28.15
C HIS A 276 5.73 -15.96 -27.33
N ALA A 277 4.54 -15.81 -27.92
CA ALA A 277 3.28 -15.86 -27.19
C ALA A 277 2.99 -17.25 -26.59
N GLU A 278 3.39 -18.33 -27.26
CA GLU A 278 3.28 -19.68 -26.73
C GLU A 278 4.16 -19.87 -25.48
N ALA A 279 5.45 -19.54 -25.57
CA ALA A 279 6.39 -19.66 -24.45
C ALA A 279 6.00 -18.79 -23.24
N VAL A 280 5.46 -17.58 -23.48
CA VAL A 280 4.96 -16.70 -22.41
C VAL A 280 3.68 -17.26 -21.79
N ARG A 281 2.75 -17.79 -22.60
CA ARG A 281 1.54 -18.46 -22.11
C ARG A 281 1.88 -19.67 -21.24
N ASP A 282 2.76 -20.54 -21.70
CA ASP A 282 3.15 -21.75 -20.97
C ASP A 282 3.77 -21.41 -19.62
N TRP A 283 4.67 -20.41 -19.61
CA TRP A 283 5.26 -19.93 -18.36
C TRP A 283 4.22 -19.35 -17.42
N LEU A 284 3.33 -18.49 -17.93
CA LEU A 284 2.29 -17.85 -17.11
C LEU A 284 1.27 -18.86 -16.60
N LEU A 285 0.89 -19.85 -17.41
CA LEU A 285 0.01 -20.94 -17.01
C LEU A 285 0.63 -21.77 -15.89
N ALA A 286 1.91 -22.14 -16.02
CA ALA A 286 2.64 -22.85 -14.96
C ALA A 286 2.73 -22.03 -13.67
N PHE A 287 2.98 -20.72 -13.79
CA PHE A 287 3.05 -19.79 -12.67
C PHE A 287 1.70 -19.65 -11.94
N GLU A 288 0.58 -19.52 -12.66
CA GLU A 288 -0.74 -19.43 -12.01
C GLU A 288 -1.13 -20.76 -11.35
N ARG A 289 -0.78 -21.89 -11.98
CA ARG A 289 -1.01 -23.24 -11.41
C ARG A 289 -0.21 -23.47 -10.14
N SER A 290 1.06 -23.07 -10.08
CA SER A 290 1.90 -23.27 -8.89
C SER A 290 1.41 -22.49 -7.67
N ARG A 291 0.64 -21.42 -7.88
CA ARG A 291 0.03 -20.59 -6.84
C ARG A 291 -1.42 -20.96 -6.52
N GLU A 292 -1.92 -22.04 -7.11
CA GLU A 292 -3.33 -22.45 -7.02
C GLU A 292 -4.30 -21.32 -7.43
N ASN A 293 -3.86 -20.42 -8.31
CA ASN A 293 -4.69 -19.37 -8.89
C ASN A 293 -5.37 -19.90 -10.16
N TRP A 294 -6.34 -20.80 -9.97
CA TRP A 294 -7.04 -21.49 -11.04
C TRP A 294 -7.84 -20.55 -11.93
N VAL A 295 -8.38 -19.46 -11.39
CA VAL A 295 -9.06 -18.41 -12.18
C VAL A 295 -8.08 -17.72 -13.15
N GLY A 296 -6.86 -17.40 -12.68
CA GLY A 296 -5.80 -16.86 -13.52
C GLY A 296 -5.35 -17.86 -14.59
N ALA A 297 -5.12 -19.11 -14.18
CA ALA A 297 -4.72 -20.19 -15.08
C ALA A 297 -5.75 -20.42 -16.20
N LEU A 298 -7.04 -20.47 -15.86
CA LEU A 298 -8.13 -20.61 -16.83
C LEU A 298 -8.13 -19.48 -17.85
N ARG A 299 -8.03 -18.21 -17.41
CA ARG A 299 -8.01 -17.05 -18.31
C ARG A 299 -6.87 -17.11 -19.32
N VAL A 300 -5.69 -17.57 -18.88
CA VAL A 300 -4.52 -17.75 -19.77
C VAL A 300 -4.75 -18.88 -20.77
N ALA A 301 -5.32 -20.00 -20.31
CA ALA A 301 -5.61 -21.15 -21.16
C ALA A 301 -6.70 -20.85 -22.21
N GLU A 302 -7.77 -20.15 -21.85
CA GLU A 302 -8.85 -19.77 -22.79
C GLU A 302 -8.35 -18.80 -23.89
N GLY A 303 -7.31 -18.01 -23.61
CA GLY A 303 -6.64 -17.17 -24.60
C GLY A 303 -5.62 -17.92 -25.48
N SER A 304 -5.46 -19.23 -25.31
CA SER A 304 -4.53 -20.04 -26.09
C SER A 304 -5.23 -20.66 -27.31
N PRO A 305 -4.74 -20.45 -28.56
CA PRO A 305 -5.37 -20.95 -29.77
C PRO A 305 -5.36 -22.48 -29.92
N GLY A 306 -4.69 -23.21 -29.03
CA GLY A 306 -4.59 -24.68 -29.05
C GLY A 306 -4.95 -25.37 -27.74
N ALA A 307 -5.61 -24.67 -26.81
CA ALA A 307 -6.05 -25.30 -25.56
C ALA A 307 -7.07 -26.41 -25.86
N SER A 308 -6.83 -27.61 -25.32
CA SER A 308 -7.79 -28.72 -25.46
C SER A 308 -9.02 -28.47 -24.59
N ASP A 309 -10.22 -28.79 -25.10
CA ASP A 309 -11.47 -28.63 -24.35
C ASP A 309 -11.42 -29.37 -23.01
N ALA A 310 -10.83 -30.58 -22.99
CA ALA A 310 -10.65 -31.37 -21.77
C ALA A 310 -9.77 -30.67 -20.71
N GLU A 311 -8.70 -29.97 -21.12
CA GLU A 311 -7.87 -29.19 -20.19
C GLU A 311 -8.61 -27.96 -19.68
N LEU A 312 -9.37 -27.29 -20.55
CA LEU A 312 -10.19 -26.14 -20.17
C LEU A 312 -11.26 -26.53 -19.16
N ASP A 313 -11.91 -27.69 -19.34
CA ASP A 313 -12.94 -28.16 -18.41
C ASP A 313 -12.36 -28.46 -17.02
N VAL A 314 -11.17 -29.07 -16.96
CA VAL A 314 -10.46 -29.27 -15.68
C VAL A 314 -10.11 -27.95 -15.02
N LEU A 315 -9.63 -26.96 -15.78
CA LEU A 315 -9.32 -25.63 -15.25
C LEU A 315 -10.58 -24.88 -14.81
N ARG A 316 -11.69 -25.00 -15.55
CA ARG A 316 -12.99 -24.42 -15.19
C ARG A 316 -13.51 -24.98 -13.88
N GLU A 317 -13.46 -26.30 -13.70
CA GLU A 317 -13.89 -26.91 -12.44
C GLU A 317 -13.06 -26.38 -11.26
N ARG A 318 -11.72 -26.38 -11.37
CA ARG A 318 -10.85 -25.87 -10.30
C ARG A 318 -11.03 -24.37 -10.03
N ALA A 319 -11.22 -23.57 -11.08
CA ALA A 319 -11.51 -22.15 -10.95
C ALA A 319 -12.85 -21.90 -10.25
N ALA A 320 -13.87 -22.71 -10.57
CA ALA A 320 -15.17 -22.66 -9.94
C ALA A 320 -15.12 -23.10 -8.47
N GLU A 321 -14.37 -24.17 -8.14
CA GLU A 321 -14.13 -24.61 -6.76
C GLU A 321 -13.45 -23.52 -5.93
N GLN A 322 -12.40 -22.90 -6.46
CA GLN A 322 -11.71 -21.79 -5.81
C GLN A 322 -12.66 -20.61 -5.55
N ALA A 323 -13.47 -20.24 -6.54
CA ALA A 323 -14.42 -19.14 -6.41
C ALA A 323 -15.55 -19.46 -5.42
N LEU A 324 -16.03 -20.70 -5.40
CA LEU A 324 -17.00 -21.19 -4.41
C LEU A 324 -16.43 -21.17 -2.99
N GLN A 325 -15.17 -21.56 -2.80
CA GLN A 325 -14.51 -21.51 -1.50
C GLN A 325 -14.43 -20.07 -0.97
N VAL A 326 -14.04 -19.12 -1.81
CA VAL A 326 -14.01 -17.68 -1.46
C VAL A 326 -15.40 -17.19 -1.10
N ALA A 327 -16.41 -17.52 -1.90
CA ALA A 327 -17.80 -17.15 -1.62
C ALA A 327 -18.28 -17.74 -0.28
N SER A 328 -17.97 -19.00 0.00
CA SER A 328 -18.43 -19.70 1.20
C SER A 328 -17.74 -19.20 2.47
N ALA A 329 -16.51 -18.73 2.36
CA ALA A 329 -15.76 -18.13 3.47
C ALA A 329 -16.28 -16.73 3.87
N GLU A 330 -17.05 -16.07 3.01
CA GLU A 330 -17.61 -14.75 3.30
C GLU A 330 -18.68 -14.82 4.41
N LYS A 331 -18.53 -13.96 5.42
CA LYS A 331 -19.42 -13.90 6.58
C LYS A 331 -20.66 -13.06 6.27
N ARG A 332 -20.49 -12.00 5.47
CA ARG A 332 -21.56 -11.11 5.04
C ARG A 332 -22.48 -11.83 4.05
N ARG A 333 -23.73 -12.04 4.44
CA ARG A 333 -24.70 -12.83 3.66
C ARG A 333 -25.02 -12.19 2.30
N ASP A 334 -25.12 -10.87 2.25
CA ASP A 334 -25.33 -10.10 1.02
C ASP A 334 -24.20 -10.31 0.02
N LEU A 335 -22.96 -10.07 0.46
CA LEU A 335 -21.78 -10.25 -0.39
C LEU A 335 -21.61 -11.72 -0.78
N ARG A 336 -21.82 -12.65 0.15
CA ARG A 336 -21.79 -14.08 -0.12
C ARG A 336 -22.83 -14.48 -1.18
N ALA A 337 -24.06 -14.01 -1.09
CA ALA A 337 -25.11 -14.29 -2.07
C ALA A 337 -24.72 -13.75 -3.46
N GLN A 338 -24.15 -12.54 -3.52
CA GLN A 338 -23.63 -11.95 -4.76
C GLN A 338 -22.48 -12.78 -5.33
N LEU A 339 -21.52 -13.20 -4.49
CA LEU A 339 -20.38 -14.04 -4.90
C LEU A 339 -20.84 -15.40 -5.42
N LEU A 340 -21.75 -16.08 -4.71
CA LEU A 340 -22.33 -17.35 -5.17
C LEU A 340 -23.07 -17.18 -6.50
N GLY A 341 -23.85 -16.10 -6.66
CA GLY A 341 -24.51 -15.77 -7.92
C GLY A 341 -23.51 -15.54 -9.07
N ASN A 342 -22.37 -14.89 -8.79
CA ASN A 342 -21.29 -14.73 -9.75
C ASN A 342 -20.68 -16.08 -10.14
N VAL A 343 -20.44 -17.00 -9.19
CA VAL A 343 -19.94 -18.35 -9.48
C VAL A 343 -20.89 -19.10 -10.40
N VAL A 344 -22.20 -19.07 -10.13
CA VAL A 344 -23.23 -19.72 -10.98
C VAL A 344 -23.23 -19.15 -12.40
N ARG A 345 -23.11 -17.82 -12.55
CA ARG A 345 -23.13 -17.17 -13.87
C ARG A 345 -21.85 -17.41 -14.66
N THR A 346 -20.70 -17.41 -13.99
CA THR A 346 -19.39 -17.58 -14.64
C THR A 346 -19.08 -19.05 -14.93
N PHE A 347 -19.55 -19.98 -14.11
CA PHE A 347 -19.26 -21.41 -14.22
C PHE A 347 -20.53 -22.28 -14.18
N PRO A 348 -21.51 -22.10 -15.09
CA PRO A 348 -22.79 -22.80 -15.02
C PRO A 348 -22.69 -24.31 -15.23
N GLU A 349 -21.66 -24.78 -15.94
CA GLU A 349 -21.48 -26.18 -16.34
C GLU A 349 -20.64 -27.01 -15.36
N THR A 350 -20.05 -26.38 -14.33
CA THR A 350 -19.19 -27.06 -13.36
C THR A 350 -19.98 -27.60 -12.19
N ARG A 351 -19.42 -28.61 -11.50
CA ARG A 351 -20.02 -29.15 -10.28
C ARG A 351 -20.03 -28.10 -9.17
N ALA A 352 -18.95 -27.34 -9.02
CA ALA A 352 -18.89 -26.22 -8.07
C ALA A 352 -19.92 -25.12 -8.40
N GLY A 353 -20.20 -24.85 -9.67
CA GLY A 353 -21.27 -23.94 -10.09
C GLY A 353 -22.66 -24.43 -9.67
N ALA A 354 -22.95 -25.72 -9.86
CA ALA A 354 -24.19 -26.33 -9.40
C ALA A 354 -24.34 -26.29 -7.87
N GLU A 355 -23.23 -26.47 -7.13
CA GLU A 355 -23.19 -26.35 -5.68
C GLU A 355 -23.40 -24.91 -5.21
N ALA A 356 -22.75 -23.94 -5.84
CA ALA A 356 -22.98 -22.52 -5.59
C ALA A 356 -24.45 -22.15 -5.80
N GLY A 357 -25.09 -22.72 -6.82
CA GLY A 357 -26.52 -22.53 -7.09
C GLY A 357 -27.42 -23.09 -5.99
N ARG A 358 -27.08 -24.25 -5.41
CA ARG A 358 -27.80 -24.80 -4.25
C ARG A 358 -27.62 -23.91 -3.02
N ALA A 359 -26.37 -23.54 -2.70
CA ALA A 359 -26.05 -22.67 -1.57
C ALA A 359 -26.71 -21.28 -1.69
N ALA A 360 -26.78 -20.72 -2.89
CA ALA A 360 -27.46 -19.45 -3.14
C ALA A 360 -28.98 -19.57 -2.91
N ARG A 361 -29.62 -20.66 -3.35
CA ARG A 361 -31.06 -20.90 -3.09
C ARG A 361 -31.33 -21.12 -1.62
N GLU A 362 -30.51 -21.89 -0.92
CA GLU A 362 -30.60 -22.08 0.52
C GLU A 362 -30.53 -20.74 1.26
N GLN A 363 -29.64 -19.83 0.81
CA GLN A 363 -29.58 -18.47 1.36
C GLN A 363 -30.79 -17.60 1.06
N VAL A 364 -31.59 -17.88 0.04
CA VAL A 364 -32.84 -17.15 -0.20
C VAL A 364 -33.98 -17.75 0.63
N THR A 365 -33.99 -19.07 0.78
CA THR A 365 -35.03 -19.80 1.53
C THR A 365 -34.96 -19.54 3.04
N VAL A 366 -33.75 -19.41 3.60
CA VAL A 366 -33.61 -18.98 5.00
C VAL A 366 -34.05 -17.53 5.08
N GLN A 367 -35.18 -17.21 5.72
CA GLN A 367 -35.66 -15.83 5.85
C GLN A 367 -34.55 -14.91 6.39
N THR A 368 -34.46 -13.70 5.86
CA THR A 368 -33.54 -12.66 6.37
C THR A 368 -33.97 -12.35 7.79
N ALA A 369 -33.11 -12.65 8.76
CA ALA A 369 -33.38 -12.35 10.15
C ALA A 369 -33.35 -10.83 10.30
N HIS A 370 -34.52 -10.19 10.29
CA HIS A 370 -34.63 -8.92 11.01
C HIS A 370 -34.38 -9.31 12.47
N ALA A 371 -33.52 -8.59 13.16
CA ALA A 371 -33.18 -8.86 14.56
C ALA A 371 -32.98 -7.50 15.22
N VAL A 372 -34.09 -6.79 15.37
CA VAL A 372 -34.12 -5.57 16.18
C VAL A 372 -34.43 -5.99 17.61
N GLN A 373 -33.38 -6.06 18.42
CA GLN A 373 -33.41 -6.50 19.81
C GLN A 373 -33.71 -5.31 20.73
N LEU A 374 -34.58 -5.53 21.70
CA LEU A 374 -34.92 -4.65 22.81
C LEU A 374 -34.53 -5.39 24.09
N SER A 375 -33.41 -5.01 24.71
CA SER A 375 -32.93 -5.72 25.89
C SER A 375 -33.86 -5.55 27.10
N ARG A 376 -33.72 -6.43 28.11
CA ARG A 376 -34.48 -6.30 29.37
C ARG A 376 -34.24 -4.95 30.03
N GLY A 377 -33.00 -4.50 30.13
CA GLY A 377 -32.64 -3.21 30.72
C GLY A 377 -33.22 -2.03 29.95
N PHE A 378 -33.27 -2.09 28.61
CA PHE A 378 -33.95 -1.06 27.82
C PHE A 378 -35.44 -1.00 28.14
N LEU A 379 -36.11 -2.15 28.23
CA LEU A 379 -37.54 -2.23 28.52
C LEU A 379 -37.89 -1.75 29.95
N LEU A 380 -37.02 -2.05 30.94
CA LEU A 380 -37.15 -1.55 32.31
C LEU A 380 -36.99 -0.02 32.40
N GLU A 381 -36.08 0.55 31.64
CA GLU A 381 -35.85 2.00 31.59
C GLU A 381 -36.98 2.74 30.86
N ASN A 382 -37.74 2.03 30.00
CA ASN A 382 -38.71 2.61 29.08
C ASN A 382 -40.09 1.91 29.18
N PRO A 383 -40.84 2.12 30.28
CA PRO A 383 -42.11 1.43 30.53
C PRO A 383 -43.19 1.75 29.49
N ASP A 384 -43.11 2.89 28.79
CA ASP A 384 -44.04 3.24 27.69
C ASP A 384 -43.93 2.27 26.50
N VAL A 385 -42.73 1.70 26.28
CA VAL A 385 -42.46 0.70 25.23
C VAL A 385 -42.83 -0.70 25.71
N ALA A 386 -42.55 -1.03 26.97
CA ALA A 386 -42.88 -2.34 27.53
C ALA A 386 -44.39 -2.51 27.79
N GLY A 387 -45.08 -1.43 28.16
CA GLY A 387 -46.48 -1.45 28.58
C GLY A 387 -47.51 -1.51 27.44
N PRO A 388 -48.80 -1.28 27.74
CA PRO A 388 -49.92 -1.48 26.81
C PRO A 388 -49.89 -0.60 25.56
N SER A 389 -49.14 0.51 25.60
CA SER A 389 -48.93 1.39 24.45
C SER A 389 -47.88 0.88 23.47
N GLY A 390 -47.05 -0.09 23.86
CA GLY A 390 -45.99 -0.67 23.04
C GLY A 390 -46.20 -2.18 22.83
N ILE A 391 -45.38 -3.00 23.49
CA ILE A 391 -45.40 -4.47 23.33
C ILE A 391 -46.53 -5.12 24.14
N ASP A 392 -47.03 -4.45 25.19
CA ASP A 392 -47.96 -5.01 26.17
C ASP A 392 -47.40 -6.25 26.89
N LEU A 393 -46.14 -6.15 27.34
CA LEU A 393 -45.51 -7.19 28.15
C LEU A 393 -46.19 -7.27 29.52
N SER A 394 -46.41 -8.51 29.98
CA SER A 394 -46.86 -8.75 31.35
C SER A 394 -45.85 -8.16 32.34
N PRO A 395 -46.27 -7.33 33.32
CA PRO A 395 -45.39 -6.77 34.33
C PRO A 395 -44.60 -7.82 35.13
N ALA A 396 -45.13 -9.04 35.24
CA ALA A 396 -44.46 -10.16 35.89
C ALA A 396 -43.14 -10.54 35.16
N LEU A 397 -43.01 -10.27 33.86
CA LEU A 397 -41.77 -10.56 33.14
C LEU A 397 -40.64 -9.57 33.46
N LEU A 398 -40.91 -8.51 34.22
CA LEU A 398 -39.97 -7.41 34.50
C LEU A 398 -39.86 -7.12 36.01
N ASP A 399 -40.35 -8.02 36.86
CA ASP A 399 -40.45 -7.80 38.32
C ASP A 399 -39.23 -8.29 39.12
N GLY A 400 -38.26 -8.94 38.47
CA GLY A 400 -37.09 -9.51 39.14
C GLY A 400 -37.34 -10.85 39.83
N ASP A 401 -38.49 -11.50 39.63
CA ASP A 401 -38.76 -12.84 40.18
C ASP A 401 -38.48 -13.94 39.16
N PRO A 402 -37.32 -14.62 39.21
CA PRO A 402 -36.96 -15.64 38.23
C PRO A 402 -37.93 -16.82 38.18
N ARG A 403 -38.75 -17.03 39.23
CA ARG A 403 -39.68 -18.16 39.33
C ARG A 403 -40.89 -18.02 38.41
N ASN A 404 -41.20 -16.82 37.93
CA ASN A 404 -42.34 -16.58 37.04
C ASN A 404 -41.97 -16.66 35.55
N GLY A 405 -40.71 -17.02 35.25
CA GLY A 405 -40.17 -16.97 33.89
C GLY A 405 -39.87 -15.54 33.46
N GLU A 406 -39.15 -14.80 34.31
CA GLU A 406 -38.70 -13.43 34.05
C GLU A 406 -38.08 -13.31 32.66
N LEU A 407 -38.13 -12.12 32.07
CA LEU A 407 -37.44 -11.82 30.84
C LEU A 407 -35.92 -12.06 31.02
N HIS A 408 -35.31 -12.71 30.06
CA HIS A 408 -33.85 -12.88 29.99
C HIS A 408 -33.19 -11.55 29.59
N PRO A 409 -31.91 -11.29 29.90
CA PRO A 409 -31.20 -10.07 29.46
C PRO A 409 -31.34 -9.75 27.96
N ASP A 410 -31.39 -10.79 27.11
CA ASP A 410 -31.65 -10.68 25.67
C ASP A 410 -32.96 -9.96 25.31
N GLY A 411 -33.95 -9.95 26.22
CA GLY A 411 -35.19 -9.22 26.08
C GLY A 411 -36.11 -9.72 24.97
N VAL A 412 -36.58 -8.81 24.12
CA VAL A 412 -37.50 -9.08 23.03
C VAL A 412 -36.85 -8.74 21.69
N THR A 413 -36.96 -9.62 20.70
CA THR A 413 -36.42 -9.41 19.35
C THR A 413 -37.54 -9.39 18.31
N LEU A 414 -37.58 -8.35 17.49
CA LEU A 414 -38.39 -8.30 16.28
C LEU A 414 -37.72 -9.15 15.20
N ILE A 415 -38.31 -10.31 14.86
CA ILE A 415 -37.72 -11.28 13.92
C ILE A 415 -38.17 -11.10 12.46
N GLY A 416 -39.03 -10.12 12.20
CA GLY A 416 -39.66 -9.86 10.89
C GLY A 416 -41.05 -10.50 10.78
N GLY A 417 -41.81 -10.18 9.73
CA GLY A 417 -43.09 -10.87 9.48
C GLY A 417 -44.17 -10.64 10.53
N ASN A 418 -44.12 -9.49 11.22
CA ASN A 418 -44.91 -9.18 12.43
C ASN A 418 -44.71 -10.16 13.60
N GLU A 419 -43.61 -10.91 13.64
CA GLU A 419 -43.32 -11.88 14.68
C GLU A 419 -42.31 -11.30 15.69
N LEU A 420 -42.64 -11.44 16.98
CA LEU A 420 -41.76 -11.17 18.11
C LEU A 420 -41.22 -12.47 18.67
N GLN A 421 -39.95 -12.46 19.04
CA GLN A 421 -39.33 -13.49 19.84
C GLN A 421 -39.03 -12.94 21.24
N ILE A 422 -39.67 -13.50 22.26
CA ILE A 422 -39.51 -13.12 23.66
C ILE A 422 -38.55 -14.13 24.31
N ALA A 423 -37.41 -13.65 24.80
CA ALA A 423 -36.46 -14.48 25.53
C ALA A 423 -36.78 -14.44 27.02
N VAL A 424 -37.19 -15.57 27.59
CA VAL A 424 -37.43 -15.71 29.04
C VAL A 424 -36.37 -16.62 29.66
N LEU A 425 -36.13 -16.44 30.95
CA LEU A 425 -35.18 -17.26 31.70
C LEU A 425 -35.53 -18.74 31.61
N ALA A 426 -34.49 -19.57 31.65
CA ALA A 426 -34.63 -21.02 31.78
C ALA A 426 -35.20 -21.36 33.17
N GLU A 427 -35.60 -22.63 33.37
CA GLU A 427 -36.15 -23.09 34.66
C GLU A 427 -35.17 -22.94 35.83
N SER A 428 -33.87 -22.83 35.55
CA SER A 428 -32.82 -22.53 36.54
C SER A 428 -32.94 -21.13 37.15
N GLY A 429 -33.55 -20.18 36.43
CA GLY A 429 -33.57 -18.77 36.81
C GLY A 429 -32.23 -18.06 36.68
N ASP A 430 -31.24 -18.69 36.03
CA ASP A 430 -29.92 -18.09 35.78
C ASP A 430 -29.96 -17.25 34.50
N ASP A 431 -29.47 -16.01 34.59
CA ASP A 431 -29.33 -15.07 33.46
C ASP A 431 -28.22 -15.52 32.49
N ASP A 432 -27.29 -16.39 32.91
CA ASP A 432 -26.21 -16.92 32.06
C ASP A 432 -26.62 -18.17 31.25
N ASP A 433 -27.76 -18.79 31.60
CA ASP A 433 -28.26 -19.97 30.89
C ASP A 433 -28.95 -19.58 29.56
N PRO A 434 -28.86 -20.43 28.51
CA PRO A 434 -29.54 -20.15 27.24
C PRO A 434 -31.05 -19.90 27.41
N PRO A 435 -31.60 -18.79 26.89
CA PRO A 435 -32.99 -18.43 27.14
C PRO A 435 -33.96 -19.37 26.45
N ARG A 436 -35.13 -19.53 27.08
CA ARG A 436 -36.29 -20.13 26.41
C ARG A 436 -36.92 -19.07 25.50
N LYS A 437 -37.03 -19.38 24.21
CA LYS A 437 -37.53 -18.46 23.19
C LYS A 437 -39.01 -18.73 22.92
N LEU A 438 -39.86 -17.78 23.27
CA LEU A 438 -41.29 -17.78 22.95
C LEU A 438 -41.53 -16.92 21.72
N ARG A 439 -42.49 -17.30 20.87
CA ARG A 439 -42.85 -16.53 19.67
C ARG A 439 -44.27 -15.99 19.82
N ALA A 440 -44.47 -14.74 19.45
CA ALA A 440 -45.76 -14.07 19.49
C ALA A 440 -45.98 -13.31 18.18
N GLN A 441 -47.17 -13.44 17.61
CA GLN A 441 -47.57 -12.69 16.43
C GLN A 441 -48.19 -11.37 16.84
N LEU A 442 -47.75 -10.27 16.24
CA LEU A 442 -48.39 -8.97 16.35
C LEU A 442 -49.32 -8.72 15.17
N SER A 443 -50.38 -7.94 15.42
CA SER A 443 -51.15 -7.35 14.33
C SER A 443 -50.36 -6.18 13.70
N ASP A 444 -50.62 -5.84 12.43
CA ASP A 444 -49.97 -4.68 11.80
C ASP A 444 -50.15 -3.38 12.62
N PRO A 445 -51.36 -3.07 13.17
CA PRO A 445 -51.54 -1.90 14.02
C PRO A 445 -50.71 -1.93 15.31
N ASP A 446 -50.54 -3.10 15.94
CA ASP A 446 -49.77 -3.22 17.18
C ASP A 446 -48.27 -3.08 16.91
N LEU A 447 -47.77 -3.65 15.80
CA LEU A 447 -46.39 -3.46 15.39
C LEU A 447 -46.10 -1.99 15.03
N ALA A 448 -46.98 -1.33 14.27
CA ALA A 448 -46.83 0.07 13.92
C ALA A 448 -46.79 0.97 15.17
N ARG A 449 -47.64 0.66 16.16
CA ARG A 449 -47.69 1.35 17.45
C ARG A 449 -46.41 1.13 18.25
N LEU A 450 -45.93 -0.11 18.33
CA LEU A 450 -44.67 -0.46 18.98
C LEU A 450 -43.51 0.32 18.38
N VAL A 451 -43.36 0.31 17.05
CA VAL A 451 -42.30 1.03 16.36
C VAL A 451 -42.37 2.53 16.63
N ALA A 452 -43.56 3.14 16.54
CA ALA A 452 -43.73 4.56 16.83
C ALA A 452 -43.31 4.92 18.27
N ARG A 453 -43.70 4.10 19.26
CA ARG A 453 -43.31 4.31 20.66
C ARG A 453 -41.83 4.11 20.90
N LEU A 454 -41.23 3.13 20.25
CA LEU A 454 -39.81 2.86 20.33
C LEU A 454 -38.99 4.03 19.77
N GLU A 455 -39.36 4.56 18.61
CA GLU A 455 -38.69 5.72 17.99
C GLU A 455 -38.85 6.99 18.83
N GLU A 456 -40.07 7.30 19.26
CA GLU A 456 -40.36 8.46 20.12
C GLU A 456 -39.54 8.40 21.41
N THR A 457 -39.53 7.24 22.07
CA THR A 457 -38.79 7.02 23.31
C THR A 457 -37.29 7.15 23.12
N SER A 458 -36.75 6.54 22.07
CA SER A 458 -35.31 6.55 21.80
C SER A 458 -34.83 7.95 21.39
N PHE A 459 -35.64 8.71 20.65
CA PHE A 459 -35.38 10.11 20.36
C PHE A 459 -35.47 10.99 21.62
N ARG A 460 -36.45 10.76 22.48
CA ARG A 460 -36.54 11.45 23.79
C ARG A 460 -35.30 11.17 24.64
N ASN A 461 -34.83 9.92 24.68
CA ASN A 461 -33.66 9.57 25.47
C ASN A 461 -32.39 10.23 24.93
N SER A 462 -32.20 10.29 23.60
CA SER A 462 -31.04 10.97 23.00
C SER A 462 -31.03 12.49 23.22
N LEU A 463 -32.20 13.11 23.38
CA LEU A 463 -32.30 14.53 23.78
C LEU A 463 -31.95 14.76 25.26
N LEU A 464 -32.23 13.78 26.11
CA LEU A 464 -31.96 13.86 27.55
C LEU A 464 -30.51 13.49 27.88
N ASP A 465 -29.93 12.58 27.13
CA ASP A 465 -28.56 12.09 27.32
C ASP A 465 -27.88 11.91 25.96
N SER A 466 -26.83 12.69 25.70
CA SER A 466 -26.07 12.62 24.44
C SER A 466 -25.40 11.27 24.23
N ASP A 467 -25.14 10.56 25.32
CA ASP A 467 -24.56 9.22 25.30
C ASP A 467 -25.59 8.14 24.88
N ASP A 468 -26.89 8.49 24.91
CA ASP A 468 -27.97 7.67 24.36
C ASP A 468 -28.34 8.06 22.92
N ALA A 469 -27.37 8.59 22.17
CA ALA A 469 -27.59 8.91 20.76
C ALA A 469 -27.87 7.64 19.94
N LEU A 470 -28.97 7.66 19.20
CA LEU A 470 -29.30 6.61 18.25
C LEU A 470 -28.27 6.54 17.12
N GLU A 471 -27.57 5.43 17.03
CA GLU A 471 -26.76 5.14 15.85
C GLU A 471 -27.65 5.07 14.59
N ALA A 472 -27.20 5.72 13.52
CA ALA A 472 -27.87 5.69 12.23
C ALA A 472 -27.78 4.28 11.64
N ASN A 473 -28.92 3.67 11.35
CA ASN A 473 -28.98 2.32 10.76
C ASN A 473 -30.11 2.26 9.73
N ALA A 474 -29.75 2.38 8.45
CA ALA A 474 -30.71 2.40 7.35
C ALA A 474 -31.58 1.14 7.28
N GLN A 475 -31.05 -0.03 7.65
CA GLN A 475 -31.81 -1.29 7.60
C GLN A 475 -32.89 -1.33 8.68
N ARG A 476 -32.57 -0.89 9.90
CA ARG A 476 -33.54 -0.70 10.98
C ARG A 476 -34.65 0.26 10.55
N ASP A 477 -34.26 1.39 9.95
CA ASP A 477 -35.20 2.44 9.56
C ASP A 477 -36.17 1.94 8.46
N VAL A 478 -35.68 1.15 7.50
CA VAL A 478 -36.54 0.49 6.49
C VAL A 478 -37.52 -0.49 7.13
N VAL A 479 -37.09 -1.29 8.12
CA VAL A 479 -37.99 -2.19 8.85
C VAL A 479 -39.09 -1.40 9.56
N PHE A 480 -38.73 -0.27 10.16
CA PHE A 480 -39.65 0.59 10.89
C PHE A 480 -40.64 1.30 9.95
N GLU A 481 -40.16 1.82 8.81
CA GLU A 481 -41.04 2.39 7.79
C GLU A 481 -42.03 1.36 7.25
N ARG A 482 -41.58 0.13 6.95
CA ARG A 482 -42.47 -0.95 6.51
C ARG A 482 -43.51 -1.30 7.57
N ALA A 483 -43.12 -1.37 8.84
CA ALA A 483 -44.04 -1.58 9.95
C ALA A 483 -45.10 -0.47 10.03
N ARG A 484 -44.70 0.81 9.92
CA ARG A 484 -45.64 1.94 9.91
C ARG A 484 -46.61 1.91 8.73
N LEU A 485 -46.20 1.35 7.59
CA LEU A 485 -47.02 1.19 6.39
C LEU A 485 -47.90 -0.08 6.39
N GLY A 486 -47.80 -0.94 7.42
CA GLY A 486 -48.50 -2.23 7.45
C GLY A 486 -47.99 -3.22 6.39
N LEU A 487 -46.73 -3.08 5.97
CA LEU A 487 -46.05 -3.94 4.99
C LEU A 487 -45.03 -4.88 5.64
N ALA A 488 -45.13 -5.06 6.97
CA ALA A 488 -44.19 -5.87 7.73
C ALA A 488 -44.58 -7.37 7.77
N GLY A 489 -45.81 -7.72 7.37
CA GLY A 489 -46.25 -9.12 7.22
C GLY A 489 -45.47 -9.90 6.16
N ASP A 490 -45.08 -9.23 5.05
CA ASP A 490 -44.20 -9.81 4.05
C ASP A 490 -42.73 -9.59 4.47
N VAL A 491 -42.08 -10.67 4.91
CA VAL A 491 -40.64 -10.66 5.21
C VAL A 491 -39.88 -10.35 3.92
N ASP A 492 -39.10 -9.27 3.93
CA ASP A 492 -38.21 -8.94 2.83
C ASP A 492 -37.07 -9.96 2.79
N SER A 493 -37.17 -10.93 1.88
CA SER A 493 -36.23 -12.04 1.73
C SER A 493 -34.90 -11.65 1.08
N ARG A 494 -34.75 -10.38 0.68
CA ARG A 494 -33.50 -9.90 0.08
C ARG A 494 -32.40 -9.93 1.15
N PRO A 495 -31.19 -10.44 0.86
CA PRO A 495 -30.08 -10.47 1.81
C PRO A 495 -29.74 -9.10 2.43
N GLU A 496 -29.94 -8.03 1.68
CA GLU A 496 -29.67 -6.65 2.09
C GLU A 496 -30.68 -6.11 3.12
N ALA A 497 -31.84 -6.77 3.26
CA ALA A 497 -32.87 -6.40 4.21
C ALA A 497 -32.56 -6.87 5.65
N GLU A 498 -31.45 -7.58 5.87
CA GLU A 498 -31.05 -8.02 7.21
C GLU A 498 -30.78 -6.83 8.13
N ALA A 499 -31.71 -6.51 9.03
CA ALA A 499 -31.54 -5.46 10.03
C ALA A 499 -31.10 -6.05 11.36
N ARG A 500 -29.84 -5.84 11.78
CA ARG A 500 -29.39 -6.15 13.15
C ARG A 500 -29.18 -4.87 13.92
N TYR A 501 -29.96 -4.68 14.98
CA TYR A 501 -29.83 -3.53 15.86
C TYR A 501 -30.24 -3.90 17.27
N ALA A 502 -29.54 -3.41 18.29
CA ALA A 502 -29.87 -3.70 19.68
C ALA A 502 -30.08 -2.39 20.44
N TYR A 503 -31.32 -2.16 20.88
CA TYR A 503 -31.63 -1.15 21.88
C TYR A 503 -31.24 -1.72 23.24
N ARG A 504 -30.23 -1.09 23.86
CA ARG A 504 -29.72 -1.47 25.17
C ARG A 504 -30.01 -0.38 26.17
N GLY A 505 -30.37 -0.76 27.39
CA GLY A 505 -30.51 0.19 28.48
C GLY A 505 -29.18 0.90 28.73
N MET A 506 -29.22 2.13 29.21
CA MET A 506 -28.01 2.86 29.59
C MET A 506 -27.25 2.12 30.68
N ARG A 507 -27.96 1.51 31.65
CA ARG A 507 -27.34 0.68 32.70
C ARG A 507 -26.54 -0.48 32.13
N GLU A 508 -27.04 -1.11 31.08
CA GLU A 508 -26.39 -2.25 30.43
C GLU A 508 -25.17 -1.81 29.60
N ARG A 509 -25.30 -0.70 28.86
CA ARG A 509 -24.20 -0.18 28.02
C ARG A 509 -22.95 0.15 28.83
N TYR A 510 -23.12 0.72 30.02
CA TYR A 510 -22.01 1.15 30.86
C TYR A 510 -21.52 0.09 31.84
N GLY A 511 -22.15 -1.09 31.89
CA GLY A 511 -21.83 -2.12 32.88
C GLY A 511 -21.90 -1.62 34.33
N MET A 512 -22.59 -0.49 34.55
CA MET A 512 -22.58 0.25 35.81
C MET A 512 -23.99 0.71 36.12
N VAL A 513 -24.39 0.48 37.37
CA VAL A 513 -25.54 1.10 38.01
C VAL A 513 -25.24 2.60 38.20
N ARG A 514 -25.19 3.37 37.10
CA ARG A 514 -25.63 4.77 37.18
C ARG A 514 -27.14 4.72 37.26
N ALA A 515 -27.66 4.25 38.39
CA ALA A 515 -28.99 4.67 38.75
C ALA A 515 -28.96 6.20 38.72
N ARG A 516 -30.05 6.84 38.27
CA ARG A 516 -30.35 8.22 38.67
C ARG A 516 -30.62 8.28 40.20
N GLU A 517 -29.86 7.52 40.99
CA GLU A 517 -29.63 7.85 42.37
C GLU A 517 -29.00 9.23 42.33
N SER A 518 -29.60 10.15 43.08
CA SER A 518 -29.12 11.51 43.25
C SER A 518 -27.59 11.48 43.35
N LEU A 519 -26.89 12.20 42.47
CA LEU A 519 -25.43 12.43 42.55
C LEU A 519 -25.03 13.02 43.92
N LEU A 520 -26.01 13.56 44.64
CA LEU A 520 -25.83 14.03 45.99
C LEU A 520 -25.74 12.83 46.93
N PRO A 521 -24.77 12.79 47.86
CA PRO A 521 -24.63 11.76 48.88
C PRO A 521 -25.78 11.77 49.91
N VAL A 522 -26.91 12.40 49.58
CA VAL A 522 -27.96 12.82 50.49
C VAL A 522 -29.31 12.51 49.85
N GLU A 523 -30.13 11.72 50.53
CA GLU A 523 -31.56 11.61 50.25
C GLU A 523 -32.32 12.64 51.07
N LEU A 524 -33.24 13.37 50.44
CA LEU A 524 -34.21 14.20 51.15
C LEU A 524 -35.37 13.30 51.58
N VAL A 525 -35.38 12.93 52.86
CA VAL A 525 -36.53 12.26 53.45
C VAL A 525 -37.48 13.33 53.94
N VAL A 526 -38.64 13.44 53.27
CA VAL A 526 -39.72 14.32 53.72
C VAL A 526 -40.55 13.53 54.74
N GLN A 527 -40.39 13.87 56.01
CA GLN A 527 -41.20 13.33 57.11
C GLN A 527 -42.17 14.41 57.56
N GLY A 528 -43.46 14.08 57.57
CA GLY A 528 -44.51 14.96 58.05
C GLY A 528 -45.86 14.29 58.03
N GLU A 529 -46.76 14.78 58.89
CA GLU A 529 -48.17 14.44 58.85
C GLU A 529 -48.89 15.43 57.92
N LEU A 530 -49.55 14.91 56.89
CA LEU A 530 -50.29 15.75 55.92
C LEU A 530 -51.40 16.56 56.60
N ASP A 531 -52.00 16.03 57.67
CA ASP A 531 -53.10 16.66 58.40
C ASP A 531 -52.67 17.88 59.21
N SER A 532 -51.40 17.95 59.62
CA SER A 532 -50.85 19.10 60.37
C SER A 532 -50.04 20.07 59.50
N LEU A 533 -49.86 19.75 58.21
CA LEU A 533 -49.01 20.48 57.25
C LEU A 533 -47.55 20.67 57.72
N GLN A 534 -47.10 19.94 58.73
CA GLN A 534 -45.71 19.97 59.19
C GLN A 534 -44.87 19.01 58.35
N LEU A 535 -44.45 19.46 57.17
CA LEU A 535 -43.48 18.73 56.34
C LEU A 535 -42.07 19.19 56.69
N GLY A 536 -41.31 18.33 57.35
CA GLY A 536 -39.87 18.49 57.55
C GLY A 536 -39.09 17.71 56.50
N ALA A 537 -38.21 18.37 55.76
CA ALA A 537 -37.29 17.70 54.85
C ALA A 537 -35.92 17.58 55.51
N PHE A 538 -35.46 16.36 55.77
CA PHE A 538 -34.17 16.11 56.41
C PHE A 538 -33.19 15.49 55.43
N PRO A 539 -31.96 16.03 55.31
CA PRO A 539 -30.91 15.41 54.54
C PRO A 539 -30.41 14.14 55.26
N ARG A 540 -30.67 12.97 54.68
CA ARG A 540 -30.09 11.70 55.16
C ARG A 540 -28.89 11.35 54.30
N LEU A 541 -27.69 11.39 54.90
CA LEU A 541 -26.48 10.90 54.25
C LEU A 541 -26.63 9.41 53.96
N ARG A 542 -26.49 9.03 52.69
CA ARG A 542 -26.46 7.63 52.28
C ARG A 542 -25.11 7.04 52.61
N THR A 543 -25.10 5.95 53.37
CA THR A 543 -23.91 5.11 53.48
C THR A 543 -23.65 4.48 52.11
N PRO A 544 -22.45 4.64 51.52
CA PRO A 544 -22.15 4.04 50.22
C PRO A 544 -22.32 2.52 50.30
N LYS A 545 -22.99 1.93 49.31
CA LYS A 545 -23.04 0.46 49.17
C LYS A 545 -21.61 -0.04 48.99
N THR A 546 -21.25 -1.09 49.72
CA THR A 546 -19.96 -1.79 49.54
C THR A 546 -19.83 -2.21 48.09
N THR A 547 -18.83 -1.68 47.39
CA THR A 547 -18.50 -2.08 46.02
C THR A 547 -17.99 -3.53 46.02
N PRO A 548 -18.15 -4.28 44.92
CA PRO A 548 -17.61 -5.64 44.78
C PRO A 548 -16.10 -5.69 45.09
N ASP A 549 -15.39 -4.62 44.72
CA ASP A 549 -13.96 -4.44 44.92
C ASP A 549 -13.57 -4.20 46.38
N ALA A 550 -14.53 -3.92 47.27
CA ALA A 550 -14.26 -3.71 48.70
C ALA A 550 -13.66 -4.96 49.37
N VAL A 551 -13.82 -6.14 48.76
CA VAL A 551 -13.14 -7.38 49.17
C VAL A 551 -11.62 -7.31 48.96
N LEU A 552 -11.14 -6.51 48.02
CA LEU A 552 -9.70 -6.32 47.75
C LEU A 552 -9.01 -5.38 48.75
N TYR A 553 -9.78 -4.68 49.58
CA TYR A 553 -9.28 -3.67 50.54
C TYR A 553 -9.56 -4.03 52.00
N ARG A 554 -10.01 -5.26 52.29
CA ARG A 554 -9.99 -5.88 53.62
C ARG A 554 -8.80 -6.82 53.71
#